data_AF-A0A6A3FLR6-F1
#
_entry.id   AF-A0A6A3FLR6-F1
#
_cell.length_a   1.000
_cell.length_b   1.000
_cell.length_c   1.000
_cell.angle_alpha   90.00
_cell.angle_beta   90.00
_cell.angle_gamma   90.00
#
_symmetry.space_group_name_H-M   'P 1'
#
loop_
_entity.id
_entity.type
_entity.pdbx_description
1 polymer ?
#
loop_
_entity_poly.entity_id
_entity_poly.type
_entity_poly.pdbx_seq_one_letter_code
_entity_poly.pdbx_strand_id
1 'polypeptide(L)'
;MTVDAHVINPPEVQYANVSSRPVDAQWNLRGKKFVDGAVLRNWGVVVLSSTGEDIVRTFVFNLVKMGDECGMSFEDIDPFVVRADRNCGV
;
A
#
# COMPACT_ATOMS: atom_id res chain seq x y z
N MET A 1 -15.82 -42.33 13.90
CA MET A 1 -16.09 -41.17 14.78
C MET A 1 -16.34 -40.00 13.87
N THR A 2 -17.53 -39.41 13.91
CA THR A 2 -17.91 -38.21 13.14
C THR A 2 -18.16 -37.09 14.15
N VAL A 3 -17.75 -35.88 13.81
CA VAL A 3 -17.90 -34.69 14.66
C VAL A 3 -18.78 -33.70 13.91
N ASP A 4 -19.79 -33.15 14.57
CA ASP A 4 -20.59 -32.06 14.03
C ASP A 4 -19.76 -30.79 14.01
N ALA A 5 -19.64 -30.17 12.84
CA ALA A 5 -18.94 -28.92 12.64
C ALA A 5 -19.85 -27.92 11.92
N HIS A 6 -19.70 -26.63 12.28
CA HIS A 6 -20.43 -25.54 11.67
C HIS A 6 -19.46 -24.58 10.98
N VAL A 7 -19.78 -24.22 9.73
CA VAL A 7 -19.09 -23.15 9.00
C VAL A 7 -19.94 -21.89 9.11
N ILE A 8 -19.37 -20.85 9.72
CA ILE A 8 -20.03 -19.54 9.83
C ILE A 8 -19.77 -18.77 8.54
N ASN A 9 -20.82 -18.12 8.01
CA ASN A 9 -20.67 -17.26 6.83
C ASN A 9 -19.66 -16.12 7.12
N PRO A 10 -18.72 -15.84 6.21
CA PRO A 10 -17.75 -14.77 6.41
C PRO A 10 -18.46 -13.42 6.44
N PRO A 11 -18.02 -12.45 7.27
CA PRO A 11 -18.63 -11.13 7.33
C PRO A 11 -18.40 -10.34 6.02
N GLU A 12 -19.18 -9.29 5.81
CA GLU A 12 -18.87 -8.31 4.75
C GLU A 12 -17.77 -7.36 5.21
N VAL A 13 -16.80 -7.11 4.35
CA VAL A 13 -15.75 -6.12 4.58
C VAL A 13 -16.18 -4.82 3.92
N GLN A 14 -16.29 -3.77 4.72
CA GLN A 14 -16.66 -2.42 4.27
C GLN A 14 -15.43 -1.64 3.83
N TYR A 15 -15.51 -1.02 2.65
CA TYR A 15 -14.55 -0.06 2.10
C TYR A 15 -15.26 1.27 1.84
N ALA A 16 -14.53 2.35 1.56
CA ALA A 16 -15.17 3.65 1.31
C ALA A 16 -16.12 3.64 0.10
N ASN A 17 -15.83 2.79 -0.90
CA ASN A 17 -16.55 2.77 -2.18
C ASN A 17 -17.37 1.49 -2.42
N VAL A 18 -17.13 0.39 -1.69
CA VAL A 18 -17.79 -0.90 -1.91
C VAL A 18 -17.79 -1.75 -0.65
N SER A 19 -18.71 -2.71 -0.56
CA SER A 19 -18.70 -3.76 0.44
C SER A 19 -18.50 -5.10 -0.27
N SER A 20 -17.65 -5.98 0.28
CA SER A 20 -17.40 -7.27 -0.35
C SER A 20 -17.24 -8.38 0.69
N ARG A 21 -17.81 -9.55 0.41
CA ARG A 21 -17.67 -10.74 1.24
C ARG A 21 -16.43 -11.54 0.82
N PRO A 22 -15.56 -11.95 1.75
CA PRO A 22 -14.45 -12.86 1.47
C PRO A 22 -14.93 -14.18 0.87
N VAL A 23 -14.14 -14.72 -0.05
CA VAL A 23 -14.34 -16.06 -0.63
C VAL A 23 -13.15 -16.91 -0.22
N ASP A 24 -13.39 -18.11 0.32
CA ASP A 24 -12.34 -19.01 0.82
C ASP A 24 -11.35 -18.34 1.79
N ALA A 25 -11.88 -17.46 2.65
CA ALA A 25 -11.11 -16.63 3.58
C ALA A 25 -10.09 -15.68 2.90
N GLN A 26 -10.27 -15.38 1.61
CA GLN A 26 -9.42 -14.47 0.85
C GLN A 26 -10.18 -13.22 0.40
N TRP A 27 -9.48 -12.10 0.40
CA TRP A 27 -9.91 -10.83 -0.17
C TRP A 27 -8.68 -9.99 -0.55
N ASN A 28 -8.89 -8.93 -1.34
CA ASN A 28 -7.83 -8.00 -1.73
C ASN A 28 -8.40 -6.58 -1.91
N LEU A 29 -7.51 -5.61 -2.09
CA LEU A 29 -7.85 -4.18 -2.23
C LEU A 29 -8.09 -3.73 -3.67
N ARG A 30 -8.11 -4.64 -4.66
CA ARG A 30 -8.30 -4.26 -6.06
C ARG A 30 -9.67 -3.58 -6.23
N GLY A 31 -9.64 -2.33 -6.72
CA GLY A 31 -10.83 -1.50 -6.93
C GLY A 31 -11.47 -1.00 -5.64
N LYS A 32 -10.76 -1.01 -4.50
CA LYS A 32 -11.30 -0.66 -3.18
C LYS A 32 -10.50 0.47 -2.55
N LYS A 33 -11.20 1.37 -1.87
CA LYS A 33 -10.62 2.51 -1.16
C LYS A 33 -10.70 2.32 0.35
N PHE A 34 -9.67 2.75 1.08
CA PHE A 34 -9.71 2.78 2.55
C PHE A 34 -10.89 3.61 3.03
N VAL A 35 -11.56 3.15 4.10
CA VAL A 35 -12.70 3.86 4.71
C VAL A 35 -12.27 5.25 5.18
N ASP A 36 -11.09 5.32 5.79
CA ASP A 36 -10.41 6.55 6.17
C ASP A 36 -8.98 6.52 5.61
N GLY A 37 -8.80 7.14 4.45
CA GLY A 37 -7.52 7.16 3.74
C GLY A 37 -6.60 8.22 4.33
N ALA A 38 -5.40 7.82 4.74
CA ALA A 38 -4.43 8.76 5.29
C ALA A 38 -3.93 9.75 4.22
N VAL A 39 -3.52 10.93 4.71
CA VAL A 39 -2.88 11.97 3.90
C VAL A 39 -1.38 12.01 4.22
N LEU A 40 -0.54 11.69 3.25
CA LEU A 40 0.90 11.75 3.37
C LEU A 40 1.41 13.10 2.83
N ARG A 41 1.74 14.01 3.76
CA ARG A 41 2.14 15.38 3.42
C ARG A 41 3.63 15.55 3.21
N ASN A 42 4.41 15.07 4.18
CA ASN A 42 5.86 15.24 4.22
C ASN A 42 6.50 13.87 4.32
N TRP A 43 7.24 13.48 3.30
CA TRP A 43 7.92 12.19 3.23
C TRP A 43 9.15 12.27 2.32
N GLY A 44 10.00 11.26 2.42
CA GLY A 44 11.24 11.17 1.65
C GLY A 44 11.62 9.71 1.43
N VAL A 45 12.49 9.48 0.45
CA VAL A 45 12.95 8.14 0.10
C VAL A 45 14.45 8.04 0.34
N VAL A 46 14.87 7.08 1.16
CA VAL A 46 16.28 6.76 1.38
C VAL A 46 16.62 5.47 0.64
N VAL A 47 17.53 5.57 -0.33
CA VAL A 47 17.95 4.45 -1.19
C VAL A 47 19.27 3.89 -0.67
N LEU A 48 19.21 2.68 -0.10
CA LEU A 48 20.38 1.98 0.44
C LEU A 48 21.08 1.07 -0.58
N SER A 49 20.51 0.94 -1.78
CA SER A 49 20.99 0.07 -2.85
C SER A 49 21.65 0.85 -3.98
N SER A 50 22.37 0.15 -4.84
CA SER A 50 22.90 0.69 -6.11
C SER A 50 21.84 0.79 -7.21
N THR A 51 20.56 0.95 -6.85
CA THR A 51 19.45 1.00 -7.81
C THR A 51 19.50 2.27 -8.66
N GLY A 52 19.22 2.17 -9.96
CA GLY A 52 19.16 3.31 -10.87
C GLY A 52 18.13 4.36 -10.45
N GLU A 53 18.40 5.63 -10.76
CA GLU A 53 17.52 6.76 -10.38
C GLU A 53 16.17 6.71 -11.09
N ASP A 54 16.17 6.26 -12.33
CA ASP A 54 15.00 5.96 -13.16
C ASP A 54 14.08 4.92 -12.49
N ILE A 55 14.66 3.85 -11.94
CA ILE A 55 13.92 2.81 -11.24
C ILE A 55 13.30 3.37 -9.95
N VAL A 56 14.05 4.18 -9.19
CA VAL A 56 13.53 4.80 -7.95
C VAL A 56 12.40 5.77 -8.27
N ARG A 57 12.55 6.62 -9.29
CA ARG A 57 11.48 7.54 -9.75
C ARG A 57 10.24 6.77 -10.19
N THR A 58 10.40 5.69 -10.94
CA THR A 58 9.29 4.84 -11.38
C THR A 58 8.57 4.21 -10.19
N PHE A 59 9.32 3.76 -9.19
CA PHE A 59 8.76 3.24 -7.95
C PHE A 59 7.94 4.30 -7.21
N VAL A 60 8.50 5.50 -7.02
CA VAL A 60 7.83 6.62 -6.34
C VAL A 60 6.54 6.99 -7.05
N PHE A 61 6.57 7.13 -8.38
CA PHE A 61 5.39 7.42 -9.19
C PHE A 61 4.30 6.35 -9.01
N ASN A 62 4.67 5.07 -9.07
CA ASN A 62 3.72 3.97 -8.90
C ASN A 62 3.16 3.91 -7.48
N LEU A 63 3.96 4.25 -6.47
CA LEU A 63 3.52 4.31 -5.07
C LEU A 63 2.47 5.39 -4.87
N VAL A 64 2.72 6.60 -5.37
CA VAL A 64 1.77 7.74 -5.32
C VAL A 64 0.47 7.36 -6.03
N LYS A 65 0.58 6.80 -7.25
CA LYS A 65 -0.57 6.35 -8.02
C LYS A 65 -1.40 5.28 -7.29
N MET A 66 -0.73 4.27 -6.72
CA MET A 66 -1.41 3.21 -5.96
C MET A 66 -2.08 3.77 -4.71
N GLY A 67 -1.45 4.75 -4.06
CA GLY A 67 -2.04 5.51 -2.96
C GLY A 67 -3.39 6.12 -3.35
N ASP A 68 -3.41 6.89 -4.43
CA ASP A 68 -4.63 7.54 -4.95
C ASP A 68 -5.74 6.52 -5.32
N GLU A 69 -5.35 5.43 -5.99
CA GLU A 69 -6.27 4.33 -6.32
C GLU A 69 -6.91 3.69 -5.07
N CYS A 70 -6.15 3.60 -3.98
CA CYS A 70 -6.62 3.11 -2.67
C CYS A 70 -7.26 4.19 -1.79
N GLY A 71 -7.39 5.43 -2.28
CA GLY A 71 -8.00 6.54 -1.53
C GLY A 71 -7.10 7.20 -0.50
N MET A 72 -5.78 7.02 -0.57
CA MET A 72 -4.79 7.80 0.17
C MET A 72 -4.35 9.01 -0.65
N SER A 73 -4.15 10.15 -0.01
CA SER A 73 -3.66 11.36 -0.68
C SER A 73 -2.18 11.57 -0.40
N PHE A 74 -1.38 11.69 -1.45
CA PHE A 74 0.02 12.12 -1.37
C PHE A 74 0.06 13.59 -1.82
N GLU A 75 0.28 14.52 -0.88
CA GLU A 75 0.33 15.95 -1.21
C GLU A 75 1.67 16.33 -1.88
N ASP A 76 2.76 15.72 -1.44
CA ASP A 76 4.07 15.79 -2.11
C ASP A 76 4.25 14.57 -3.02
N ILE A 77 4.05 14.76 -4.33
CA ILE A 77 4.14 13.68 -5.33
C ILE A 77 5.57 13.44 -5.86
N ASP A 78 6.51 14.34 -5.54
CA ASP A 78 7.91 14.27 -5.93
C ASP A 78 8.80 14.46 -4.68
N PRO A 79 8.76 13.50 -3.74
CA PRO A 79 9.46 13.61 -2.47
C PRO A 79 10.98 13.65 -2.65
N PHE A 80 11.66 14.21 -1.66
CA PHE A 80 13.11 14.23 -1.65
C PHE A 80 13.70 12.81 -1.58
N VAL A 81 14.63 12.50 -2.49
CA VAL A 81 15.30 11.20 -2.56
C VAL A 81 16.77 11.34 -2.18
N VAL A 82 17.18 10.64 -1.12
CA VAL A 82 18.56 10.55 -0.65
C VAL A 82 19.11 9.16 -0.94
N ARG A 83 20.34 9.08 -1.43
CA ARG A 83 21.07 7.82 -1.52
C ARG A 83 21.98 7.71 -0.31
N ALA A 84 21.94 6.59 0.40
CA ALA A 84 23.01 6.27 1.32
C ALA A 84 24.25 5.98 0.47
N ASP A 85 25.15 6.95 0.46
CA ASP A 85 26.52 6.79 0.03
C ASP A 85 27.14 5.57 0.71
N ARG A 86 27.76 4.71 -0.08
CA ARG A 86 28.66 3.67 0.44
C ARG A 86 29.94 4.34 0.95
N ASN A 87 29.85 5.10 2.05
CA ASN A 87 30.91 5.42 3.03
C ASN A 87 30.64 6.77 3.70
N CYS A 88 30.34 6.72 5.00
CA CYS A 88 31.11 7.44 6.01
C CYS A 88 31.18 6.56 7.27
N GLY A 89 31.86 5.42 7.14
CA GLY A 89 32.50 4.81 8.31
C GLY A 89 33.61 5.75 8.75
N VAL A 90 33.45 6.33 9.94
CA VAL A 90 34.52 6.99 10.70
C VAL A 90 35.28 5.90 11.45
#